data_AF-A0A9P5QVV0-F1
#
_entry.id   AF-A0A9P5QVV0-F1
#
_cell.length_a   1.000
_cell.length_b   1.000
_cell.length_c   1.000
_cell.angle_alpha   90.00
_cell.angle_beta   90.00
_cell.angle_gamma   90.00
#
_symmetry.space_group_name_H-M   'P 1'
#
loop_
_entity.id
_entity.type
_entity.pdbx_description
1 polymer ?
#
loop_
_entity_poly.entity_id
_entity_poly.type
_entity_poly.pdbx_seq_one_letter_code
_entity_poly.pdbx_strand_id
1 'polypeptide(L)'
;MFQWSICQLLGEIADDSIWSVSTRQQAIELLGALYQNDQDWAQDDSVKSWMMTIIGKLSMTPDKAVKTTALALLQQLGSDEAPSAPPPYPLRSHIPIPVASPVLAKVQNLPAVEYHIYRVRSQRLVESRLPVYVAPMAKANIQAQGDHPFLLMDKVQSFLSDERQVMLILGDSGAGKSTFNHHLEYQLWSEYKRGGDIPLFINLPSIHEPRDDMVGKHLKTQGFSEAQIQELKDHRRLVVIGDGYDEMLSCRSQYIGQDYRSRFTPQGGDHYNRPAIHLFQEAVIEPFMKDQIQSYVKQYVPLEPRTWTTQDYMDKLNAIPNLVELVKNPFLLTLALEALPKVTDGEQDLSTINITRKQDGNPIVLYTHLIDRGSWKAAFFGPDPEVRLLQEATPLSRTGNQFRFIHRSMLKYFFSRTVFGPASHYHSDECNLQSDSASADTLVLGPDNPLFKRNLVVEPSVIWFLSERAQQHQEFKNILLAMVEQSKADYTTATVTAATNAITILVKAGVTFHGADLRGVCIPGADLSDGQFDSARFHEANLTDVNFA
;
A
#
# COMPACT_ATOMS: atom_id res chain seq x y z
N MET A 1 -20.36 -17.29 -41.48
CA MET A 1 -20.25 -16.48 -40.23
C MET A 1 -20.83 -17.23 -39.02
N PHE A 2 -22.14 -17.50 -38.95
CA PHE A 2 -22.74 -18.19 -37.80
C PHE A 2 -22.18 -19.61 -37.53
N GLN A 3 -22.10 -20.46 -38.55
CA GLN A 3 -21.56 -21.81 -38.44
C GLN A 3 -20.08 -21.82 -38.02
N TRP A 4 -19.27 -20.90 -38.58
CA TRP A 4 -17.88 -20.68 -38.19
C TRP A 4 -17.74 -20.38 -36.69
N SER A 5 -18.57 -19.49 -36.17
CA SER A 5 -18.57 -19.12 -34.75
C SER A 5 -18.96 -20.29 -33.84
N ILE A 6 -19.88 -21.16 -34.26
CA ILE A 6 -20.25 -22.34 -33.49
C ILE A 6 -19.11 -23.37 -33.46
N CYS A 7 -18.47 -23.62 -34.61
CA CYS A 7 -17.32 -24.52 -34.67
C CYS A 7 -16.18 -24.03 -33.76
N GLN A 8 -15.92 -22.72 -33.80
CA GLN A 8 -14.93 -22.09 -32.94
C GLN A 8 -15.28 -22.26 -31.45
N LEU A 9 -16.52 -21.97 -31.05
CA LEU A 9 -16.98 -22.08 -29.67
C LEU A 9 -16.85 -23.51 -29.13
N LEU A 10 -17.22 -24.51 -29.93
CA LEU A 10 -17.06 -25.92 -29.54
C LEU A 10 -15.59 -26.31 -29.39
N GLY A 11 -14.72 -25.79 -30.27
CA GLY A 11 -13.27 -25.98 -30.16
C GLY A 11 -12.68 -25.37 -28.90
N GLU A 12 -13.13 -24.17 -28.52
CA GLU A 12 -12.70 -23.48 -27.31
C GLU A 12 -13.23 -24.17 -26.03
N ILE A 13 -14.48 -24.67 -26.04
CA ILE A 13 -15.02 -25.49 -24.95
C ILE A 13 -14.18 -26.75 -24.75
N ALA A 14 -13.77 -27.41 -25.84
CA ALA A 14 -12.95 -28.61 -25.76
C ALA A 14 -11.52 -28.35 -25.24
N ASP A 15 -10.93 -27.19 -25.57
CA ASP A 15 -9.56 -26.82 -25.17
C ASP A 15 -9.47 -26.35 -23.70
N ASP A 16 -10.53 -25.74 -23.16
CA ASP A 16 -10.52 -25.11 -21.83
C ASP A 16 -10.73 -26.10 -20.66
N SER A 17 -9.81 -26.08 -19.70
CA SER A 17 -9.81 -26.97 -18.51
C SER A 17 -10.84 -26.60 -17.45
N ILE A 18 -11.53 -25.46 -17.57
CA ILE A 18 -12.63 -25.09 -16.66
C ILE A 18 -13.85 -26.01 -16.81
N TRP A 19 -14.02 -26.62 -18.00
CA TRP A 19 -15.11 -27.54 -18.29
C TRP A 19 -14.75 -28.96 -17.84
N SER A 20 -15.77 -29.72 -17.42
CA SER A 20 -15.57 -31.12 -17.07
C SER A 20 -15.02 -31.91 -18.26
N VAL A 21 -14.20 -32.93 -17.99
CA VAL A 21 -13.64 -33.80 -19.04
C VAL A 21 -14.74 -34.34 -19.96
N SER A 22 -15.89 -34.73 -19.40
CA SER A 22 -17.03 -35.21 -20.17
C SER A 22 -17.62 -34.15 -21.12
N THR A 23 -17.77 -32.90 -20.66
CA THR A 23 -18.26 -31.79 -21.49
C THR A 23 -17.31 -31.48 -22.65
N ARG A 24 -16.00 -31.53 -22.38
CA ARG A 24 -14.95 -31.28 -23.38
C ARG A 24 -14.94 -32.36 -24.46
N GLN A 25 -15.11 -33.62 -24.07
CA GLN A 25 -15.23 -34.75 -25.01
C GLN A 25 -16.51 -34.65 -25.85
N GLN A 26 -17.64 -34.33 -25.25
CA GLN A 26 -18.91 -34.14 -25.97
C GLN A 26 -18.86 -32.99 -26.97
N ALA A 27 -18.11 -31.91 -26.67
CA ALA A 27 -17.91 -30.81 -27.62
C ALA A 27 -17.16 -31.27 -28.89
N ILE A 28 -16.16 -32.15 -28.73
CA ILE A 28 -15.44 -32.77 -29.85
C ILE A 28 -16.36 -33.71 -30.64
N GLU A 29 -17.13 -34.55 -29.95
CA GLU A 29 -18.08 -35.47 -30.59
C GLU A 29 -19.15 -34.71 -31.37
N LEU A 30 -19.65 -33.59 -30.84
CA LEU A 30 -20.60 -32.73 -31.52
C LEU A 30 -19.99 -32.07 -32.77
N LEU A 31 -18.73 -31.62 -32.72
CA LEU A 31 -18.01 -31.16 -33.92
C LEU A 31 -17.96 -32.25 -35.00
N GLY A 32 -17.69 -33.50 -34.60
CA GLY A 32 -17.71 -34.65 -35.49
C GLY A 32 -19.07 -34.94 -36.10
N ALA A 33 -20.13 -34.91 -35.29
CA ALA A 33 -21.50 -35.11 -35.76
C ALA A 33 -21.94 -34.00 -36.74
N LEU A 34 -21.56 -32.75 -36.47
CA LEU A 34 -21.84 -31.61 -37.35
C LEU A 34 -21.07 -31.70 -38.68
N TYR A 35 -19.87 -32.29 -38.67
CA TYR A 35 -19.09 -32.55 -39.88
C TYR A 35 -19.73 -33.63 -40.75
N GLN A 36 -20.27 -34.69 -40.15
CA GLN A 36 -20.92 -35.80 -40.87
C GLN A 36 -22.31 -35.44 -41.39
N ASN A 37 -23.01 -34.51 -40.75
CA ASN A 37 -24.39 -34.15 -41.09
C ASN A 37 -24.45 -33.07 -42.19
N ASP A 38 -24.05 -33.50 -43.39
CA ASP A 38 -23.72 -32.63 -44.52
C ASP A 38 -24.94 -31.97 -45.20
N GLN A 39 -26.11 -32.59 -45.09
CA GLN A 39 -27.31 -32.14 -45.82
C GLN A 39 -27.89 -30.82 -45.30
N ASP A 40 -27.69 -30.50 -44.02
CA ASP A 40 -28.32 -29.33 -43.38
C ASP A 40 -27.32 -28.31 -42.78
N TRP A 41 -26.08 -28.71 -42.46
CA TRP A 41 -25.20 -27.89 -41.62
C TRP A 41 -23.94 -27.34 -42.31
N ALA A 42 -23.37 -28.03 -43.30
CA ALA A 42 -22.03 -27.69 -43.82
C ALA A 42 -21.94 -27.69 -45.36
N GLN A 43 -22.89 -27.04 -46.03
CA GLN A 43 -22.85 -26.86 -47.49
C GLN A 43 -21.64 -26.04 -47.99
N ASP A 44 -20.93 -25.36 -47.10
CA ASP A 44 -19.73 -24.56 -47.38
C ASP A 44 -18.47 -25.33 -46.96
N ASP A 45 -17.65 -25.71 -47.94
CA ASP A 45 -16.40 -26.45 -47.76
C ASP A 45 -15.41 -25.74 -46.81
N SER A 46 -15.52 -24.41 -46.69
CA SER A 46 -14.69 -23.63 -45.76
C SER A 46 -15.00 -23.94 -44.28
N VAL A 47 -16.26 -24.26 -43.96
CA VAL A 47 -16.68 -24.63 -42.60
C VAL A 47 -16.14 -25.99 -42.22
N LYS A 48 -16.17 -26.96 -43.15
CA LYS A 48 -15.61 -28.30 -42.95
C LYS A 48 -14.10 -28.27 -42.75
N SER A 49 -13.40 -27.51 -43.58
CA SER A 49 -11.95 -27.30 -43.44
C SER A 49 -11.62 -26.69 -42.07
N TRP A 50 -12.44 -25.75 -41.59
CA TRP A 50 -12.29 -25.15 -40.28
C TRP A 50 -12.52 -26.15 -39.13
N MET A 51 -13.57 -26.97 -39.19
CA MET A 51 -13.83 -28.03 -38.20
C MET A 51 -12.65 -29.01 -38.09
N MET A 52 -12.12 -29.47 -39.23
CA MET A 52 -10.97 -30.38 -39.26
C MET A 52 -9.71 -29.73 -38.68
N THR A 53 -9.50 -28.44 -38.95
CA THR A 53 -8.38 -27.68 -38.37
C THR A 53 -8.48 -27.61 -36.84
N ILE A 54 -9.68 -27.38 -36.30
CA ILE A 54 -9.93 -27.34 -34.86
C ILE A 54 -9.67 -28.70 -34.22
N ILE A 55 -10.23 -29.78 -34.77
CA ILE A 55 -10.05 -31.15 -34.26
C ILE A 55 -8.56 -31.54 -34.33
N GLY A 56 -7.87 -31.19 -35.42
CA GLY A 56 -6.43 -31.33 -35.57
C GLY A 56 -5.65 -30.65 -34.45
N LYS A 57 -5.98 -29.39 -34.11
CA LYS A 57 -5.35 -28.70 -32.97
C LYS A 57 -5.63 -29.39 -31.63
N LEU A 58 -6.86 -29.82 -31.39
CA LEU A 58 -7.24 -30.52 -30.15
C LEU A 58 -6.51 -31.86 -29.98
N SER A 59 -6.19 -32.54 -31.08
CA SER A 59 -5.37 -33.76 -31.07
C SER A 59 -3.92 -33.54 -30.61
N MET A 60 -3.44 -32.30 -30.64
CA MET A 60 -2.09 -31.91 -30.23
C MET A 60 -2.06 -31.31 -28.81
N THR A 61 -3.19 -31.31 -28.09
CA THR A 61 -3.26 -30.77 -26.73
C THR A 61 -2.56 -31.68 -25.71
N PRO A 62 -2.06 -31.12 -24.58
CA PRO A 62 -1.45 -31.90 -23.50
C PRO A 62 -2.47 -32.73 -22.69
N ASP A 63 -3.76 -32.42 -22.80
CA ASP A 63 -4.83 -33.14 -22.09
C ASP A 63 -5.08 -34.52 -22.72
N LYS A 64 -4.82 -35.59 -21.94
CA LYS A 64 -4.89 -36.97 -22.43
C LYS A 64 -6.30 -37.37 -22.91
N ALA A 65 -7.36 -36.90 -22.24
CA ALA A 65 -8.73 -37.29 -22.58
C ALA A 65 -9.20 -36.62 -23.86
N VAL A 66 -8.97 -35.32 -23.98
CA VAL A 66 -9.30 -34.51 -25.17
C VAL A 66 -8.50 -34.97 -26.38
N LYS A 67 -7.19 -35.19 -26.20
CA LYS A 67 -6.31 -35.73 -27.24
C LYS A 67 -6.80 -37.07 -27.78
N THR A 68 -7.17 -38.00 -26.89
CA THR A 68 -7.61 -39.34 -27.30
C THR A 68 -8.92 -39.28 -28.08
N THR A 69 -9.88 -38.48 -27.63
CA THR A 69 -11.18 -38.30 -28.32
C THR A 69 -11.00 -37.61 -29.67
N ALA A 70 -10.16 -36.58 -29.77
CA ALA A 70 -9.89 -35.88 -31.02
C ALA A 70 -9.17 -36.77 -32.05
N LEU A 71 -8.19 -37.58 -31.62
CA LEU A 71 -7.50 -38.54 -32.49
C LEU A 71 -8.45 -39.63 -33.01
N ALA A 72 -9.31 -40.18 -32.14
CA ALA A 72 -10.31 -41.17 -32.54
C ALA A 72 -11.27 -40.60 -33.58
N LEU A 73 -11.67 -39.34 -33.44
CA LEU A 73 -12.54 -38.67 -34.39
C LEU A 73 -11.86 -38.39 -35.74
N LEU A 74 -10.58 -37.96 -35.75
CA LEU A 74 -9.82 -37.79 -37.00
C LEU A 74 -9.68 -39.09 -37.79
N GLN A 75 -9.45 -40.21 -37.11
CA GLN A 75 -9.40 -41.53 -37.74
C GLN A 75 -10.75 -41.93 -38.34
N GLN A 76 -11.87 -41.62 -37.68
CA GLN A 76 -13.21 -41.88 -38.21
C GLN A 76 -13.55 -41.02 -39.42
N LEU A 77 -13.03 -39.79 -39.50
CA LEU A 77 -13.29 -38.85 -40.58
C LEU A 77 -12.32 -39.01 -41.78
N GLY A 78 -11.38 -39.94 -41.71
CA GLY A 78 -10.56 -40.37 -42.85
C GLY A 78 -9.45 -39.39 -43.26
N SER A 79 -9.02 -38.46 -42.40
CA SER A 79 -7.89 -37.58 -42.70
C SER A 79 -6.58 -38.12 -42.10
N ASP A 80 -5.72 -38.69 -42.94
CA ASP A 80 -4.32 -39.00 -42.58
C ASP A 80 -3.38 -37.77 -42.70
N GLU A 81 -3.89 -36.63 -43.18
CA GLU A 81 -3.09 -35.41 -43.33
C GLU A 81 -3.23 -34.50 -42.10
N ALA A 82 -2.14 -34.38 -41.33
CA ALA A 82 -1.96 -33.27 -40.40
C ALA A 82 -2.02 -31.94 -41.17
N PRO A 83 -2.71 -30.90 -40.67
CA PRO A 83 -2.88 -29.65 -41.40
C PRO A 83 -1.52 -29.02 -41.74
N SER A 84 -1.25 -28.83 -43.04
CA SER A 84 0.03 -28.40 -43.61
C SER A 84 0.29 -26.89 -43.53
N ALA A 85 -0.51 -26.14 -42.77
CA ALA A 85 -0.26 -24.72 -42.50
C ALA A 85 -0.78 -24.33 -41.11
N PRO A 86 -0.05 -23.47 -40.36
CA PRO A 86 -0.59 -22.90 -39.13
C PRO A 86 -1.78 -22.00 -39.47
N PRO A 87 -2.94 -22.16 -38.80
CA PRO A 87 -4.11 -21.36 -39.09
C PRO A 87 -3.88 -19.89 -38.72
N PRO A 88 -4.53 -18.94 -39.40
CA PRO A 88 -4.38 -17.51 -39.14
C PRO A 88 -4.92 -17.05 -37.78
N TYR A 89 -5.55 -17.94 -37.00
CA TYR A 89 -6.16 -17.60 -35.71
C TYR A 89 -5.91 -18.68 -34.63
N PRO A 90 -5.28 -18.34 -33.49
CA PRO A 90 -5.15 -19.26 -32.37
C PRO A 90 -6.50 -19.44 -31.67
N LEU A 91 -6.97 -20.68 -31.45
CA LEU A 91 -7.99 -20.94 -30.40
C LEU A 91 -7.46 -20.31 -29.11
N ARG A 92 -8.19 -19.33 -28.58
CA ARG A 92 -7.79 -18.63 -27.37
C ARG A 92 -8.39 -19.41 -26.21
N SER A 93 -7.55 -20.09 -25.42
CA SER A 93 -7.92 -20.74 -24.16
C SER A 93 -8.31 -19.75 -23.05
N HIS A 94 -8.70 -18.53 -23.44
CA HIS A 94 -9.25 -17.50 -22.59
C HIS A 94 -10.36 -16.81 -23.40
N ILE A 95 -11.54 -17.41 -23.39
CA ILE A 95 -12.73 -16.58 -23.51
C ILE A 95 -13.11 -16.16 -22.08
N PRO A 96 -13.11 -14.85 -21.78
CA PRO A 96 -13.74 -14.36 -20.56
C PRO A 96 -15.18 -14.86 -20.57
N ILE A 97 -15.59 -15.53 -19.50
CA ILE A 97 -16.97 -15.95 -19.22
C ILE A 97 -17.94 -14.94 -19.88
N PRO A 98 -18.75 -15.36 -20.86
CA PRO A 98 -19.29 -14.46 -21.89
C PRO A 98 -20.00 -13.26 -21.27
N VAL A 99 -19.47 -12.05 -21.50
CA VAL A 99 -20.05 -10.81 -20.92
C VAL A 99 -21.53 -10.61 -21.31
N ALA A 100 -22.04 -11.35 -22.30
CA ALA A 100 -23.46 -11.66 -22.42
C ALA A 100 -23.71 -13.01 -23.13
N SER A 101 -24.32 -14.00 -22.48
CA SER A 101 -25.34 -14.84 -23.13
C SER A 101 -26.23 -15.57 -22.12
N PRO A 102 -27.52 -15.20 -22.02
CA PRO A 102 -28.54 -15.93 -21.26
C PRO A 102 -28.79 -17.36 -21.76
N VAL A 103 -28.27 -17.75 -22.92
CA VAL A 103 -28.56 -19.04 -23.56
C VAL A 103 -27.76 -20.17 -22.91
N LEU A 104 -26.48 -19.97 -22.59
CA LEU A 104 -25.66 -20.98 -21.92
C LEU A 104 -26.14 -21.22 -20.47
N ALA A 105 -26.58 -20.15 -19.78
CA ALA A 105 -27.21 -20.22 -18.47
C ALA A 105 -28.56 -20.99 -18.51
N LYS A 106 -29.36 -20.78 -19.57
CA LYS A 106 -30.61 -21.54 -19.81
C LYS A 106 -30.35 -23.02 -20.12
N VAL A 107 -29.27 -23.35 -20.83
CA VAL A 107 -28.90 -24.73 -21.17
C VAL A 107 -28.36 -25.52 -19.96
N GLN A 108 -27.74 -24.84 -18.99
CA GLN A 108 -27.15 -25.47 -17.80
C GLN A 108 -28.02 -25.39 -16.53
N ASN A 109 -29.22 -24.80 -16.60
CA ASN A 109 -30.07 -24.53 -15.42
C ASN A 109 -29.30 -23.82 -14.29
N LEU A 110 -28.37 -22.92 -14.62
CA LEU A 110 -27.64 -22.13 -13.63
C LEU A 110 -28.50 -20.93 -13.24
N PRO A 111 -28.83 -20.74 -11.93
CA PRO A 111 -29.48 -19.52 -11.48
C PRO A 111 -28.66 -18.29 -11.89
N ALA A 112 -29.32 -17.22 -12.33
CA ALA A 112 -28.65 -16.02 -12.83
C ALA A 112 -27.67 -15.40 -11.81
N VAL A 113 -27.93 -15.57 -10.51
CA VAL A 113 -27.04 -15.15 -9.42
C VAL A 113 -25.72 -15.91 -9.43
N GLU A 114 -25.75 -17.22 -9.62
CA GLU A 114 -24.54 -18.04 -9.59
C GLU A 114 -23.57 -17.68 -10.72
N TYR A 115 -24.12 -17.32 -11.88
CA TYR A 115 -23.34 -16.79 -13.00
C TYR A 115 -22.58 -15.51 -12.63
N HIS A 116 -23.24 -14.57 -11.95
CA HIS A 116 -22.62 -13.31 -11.52
C HIS A 116 -21.54 -13.55 -10.47
N ILE A 117 -21.76 -14.49 -9.53
CA ILE A 117 -20.76 -14.90 -8.53
C ILE A 117 -19.51 -15.45 -9.24
N TYR A 118 -19.66 -16.34 -10.22
CA TYR A 118 -18.51 -16.88 -10.96
C TYR A 118 -17.72 -15.79 -11.70
N ARG A 119 -18.41 -14.80 -12.28
CA ARG A 119 -17.75 -13.65 -12.93
C ARG A 119 -16.88 -12.88 -11.93
N VAL A 120 -17.45 -12.56 -10.76
CA VAL A 120 -16.71 -11.85 -9.69
C VAL A 120 -15.53 -12.69 -9.20
N ARG A 121 -15.73 -13.99 -8.95
CA ARG A 121 -14.66 -14.92 -8.56
C ARG A 121 -13.49 -14.89 -9.54
N SER A 122 -13.77 -15.04 -10.84
CA SER A 122 -12.73 -15.05 -11.87
C SER A 122 -11.96 -13.73 -11.93
N GLN A 123 -12.66 -12.60 -11.79
CA GLN A 123 -12.02 -11.28 -11.73
C GLN A 123 -11.13 -11.15 -10.48
N ARG A 124 -11.65 -11.52 -9.31
CA ARG A 124 -10.94 -11.40 -8.03
C ARG A 124 -9.71 -12.30 -7.94
N LEU A 125 -9.75 -13.51 -8.49
CA LEU A 125 -8.59 -14.41 -8.51
C LEU A 125 -7.43 -13.88 -9.36
N VAL A 126 -7.71 -13.06 -10.38
CA VAL A 126 -6.69 -12.37 -11.17
C VAL A 126 -6.16 -11.14 -10.43
N GLU A 127 -7.06 -10.31 -9.90
CA GLU A 127 -6.71 -9.06 -9.20
C GLU A 127 -5.94 -9.28 -7.89
N SER A 128 -6.27 -10.34 -7.13
CA SER A 128 -5.76 -10.57 -5.78
C SER A 128 -4.47 -11.40 -5.73
N ARG A 129 -3.84 -11.67 -6.88
CA ARG A 129 -2.61 -12.45 -6.94
C ARG A 129 -1.43 -11.62 -6.43
N LEU A 130 -0.96 -11.94 -5.24
CA LEU A 130 0.19 -11.26 -4.63
C LEU A 130 1.51 -11.87 -5.12
N PRO A 131 2.46 -11.05 -5.61
CA PRO A 131 3.76 -11.54 -6.07
C PRO A 131 4.65 -12.00 -4.91
N VAL A 132 4.50 -11.40 -3.73
CA VAL A 132 5.20 -11.78 -2.50
C VAL A 132 4.18 -11.87 -1.37
N TYR A 133 4.18 -12.99 -0.66
CA TYR A 133 3.34 -13.18 0.51
C TYR A 133 4.04 -14.06 1.54
N VAL A 134 4.11 -13.56 2.78
CA VAL A 134 4.58 -14.32 3.93
C VAL A 134 3.44 -14.36 4.95
N ALA A 135 3.07 -15.57 5.37
CA ALA A 135 1.98 -15.77 6.31
C ALA A 135 2.30 -15.05 7.64
N PRO A 136 1.46 -14.10 8.08
CA PRO A 136 1.72 -13.35 9.31
C PRO A 136 1.46 -14.22 10.53
N MET A 137 2.28 -14.01 11.56
CA MET A 137 2.05 -14.56 12.89
C MET A 137 1.22 -13.56 13.69
N ALA A 138 0.47 -14.06 14.67
CA ALA A 138 -0.36 -13.24 15.53
C ALA A 138 -0.41 -13.78 16.96
N LYS A 139 -0.78 -12.88 17.88
CA LYS A 139 -1.17 -13.22 19.26
C LYS A 139 -2.66 -12.98 19.48
N ALA A 140 -3.20 -13.55 20.57
CA ALA A 140 -4.64 -13.59 20.80
C ALA A 140 -5.26 -12.21 21.07
N ASN A 141 -4.53 -11.29 21.69
CA ASN A 141 -4.99 -9.93 22.00
C ASN A 141 -3.80 -9.02 22.37
N ILE A 142 -4.04 -7.72 22.55
CA ILE A 142 -2.99 -6.74 22.91
C ILE A 142 -2.36 -7.05 24.29
N GLN A 143 -3.14 -7.61 25.22
CA GLN A 143 -2.74 -7.86 26.61
C GLN A 143 -2.06 -9.22 26.82
N ALA A 144 -2.05 -10.08 25.80
CA ALA A 144 -1.42 -11.39 25.82
C ALA A 144 0.11 -11.25 25.78
N GLN A 145 0.71 -10.82 26.89
CA GLN A 145 2.16 -10.86 27.08
C GLN A 145 2.59 -12.28 27.42
N GLY A 146 3.35 -12.92 26.54
CA GLY A 146 3.94 -14.25 26.76
C GLY A 146 3.22 -15.44 26.09
N ASP A 147 2.16 -15.21 25.32
CA ASP A 147 1.56 -16.26 24.49
C ASP A 147 2.47 -16.63 23.31
N HIS A 148 2.54 -17.92 22.97
CA HIS A 148 3.20 -18.36 21.75
C HIS A 148 2.47 -17.83 20.52
N PRO A 149 3.16 -17.15 19.59
CA PRO A 149 2.54 -16.65 18.38
C PRO A 149 2.02 -17.83 17.53
N PHE A 150 0.87 -17.63 16.88
CA PHE A 150 0.24 -18.60 15.99
C PHE A 150 0.08 -18.04 14.58
N LEU A 151 -0.12 -18.90 13.58
CA LEU A 151 -0.43 -18.45 12.23
C LEU A 151 -1.80 -17.77 12.20
N LEU A 152 -1.85 -16.54 11.70
CA LEU A 152 -3.11 -15.78 11.66
C LEU A 152 -4.16 -16.48 10.80
N MET A 153 -3.76 -17.11 9.70
CA MET A 153 -4.68 -17.82 8.80
C MET A 153 -5.40 -18.97 9.51
N ASP A 154 -4.69 -19.80 10.28
CA ASP A 154 -5.29 -20.92 11.03
C ASP A 154 -6.35 -20.41 12.02
N LYS A 155 -6.08 -19.26 12.65
CA LYS A 155 -7.02 -18.62 13.57
C LYS A 155 -8.27 -18.12 12.85
N VAL A 156 -8.10 -17.51 11.67
CA VAL A 156 -9.21 -17.05 10.82
C VAL A 156 -10.03 -18.22 10.29
N GLN A 157 -9.41 -19.32 9.87
CA GLN A 157 -10.13 -20.52 9.44
C GLN A 157 -10.93 -21.16 10.58
N SER A 158 -10.35 -21.22 11.78
CA SER A 158 -11.06 -21.64 12.99
C SER A 158 -12.25 -20.71 13.29
N PHE A 159 -12.10 -19.39 13.11
CA PHE A 159 -13.18 -18.42 13.27
C PHE A 159 -14.30 -18.62 12.25
N LEU A 160 -13.98 -18.81 10.96
CA LEU A 160 -14.97 -18.99 9.88
C LEU A 160 -15.80 -20.28 10.03
N SER A 161 -15.23 -21.29 10.71
CA SER A 161 -15.86 -22.56 11.02
C SER A 161 -16.66 -22.57 12.33
N ASP A 162 -16.53 -21.52 13.14
CA ASP A 162 -17.22 -21.34 14.43
C ASP A 162 -18.54 -20.57 14.23
N GLU A 163 -19.35 -20.44 15.28
CA GLU A 163 -20.58 -19.63 15.30
C GLU A 163 -20.28 -18.12 15.50
N ARG A 164 -19.00 -17.76 15.63
CA ARG A 164 -18.57 -16.37 15.80
C ARG A 164 -18.92 -15.52 14.59
N GLN A 165 -19.17 -14.24 14.83
CA GLN A 165 -19.65 -13.31 13.82
C GLN A 165 -18.64 -12.23 13.43
N VAL A 166 -17.84 -11.76 14.40
CA VAL A 166 -16.90 -10.66 14.17
C VAL A 166 -15.51 -11.05 14.63
N MET A 167 -14.54 -10.92 13.72
CA MET A 167 -13.12 -11.02 14.02
C MET A 167 -12.43 -9.69 13.75
N LEU A 168 -11.73 -9.17 14.76
CA LEU A 168 -10.94 -7.94 14.65
C LEU A 168 -9.45 -8.27 14.53
N ILE A 169 -8.86 -7.88 13.40
CA ILE A 169 -7.43 -8.03 13.14
C ILE A 169 -6.74 -6.69 13.39
N LEU A 170 -5.82 -6.67 14.36
CA LEU A 170 -5.05 -5.50 14.75
C LEU A 170 -3.59 -5.66 14.35
N GLY A 171 -2.87 -4.56 14.28
CA GLY A 171 -1.43 -4.55 13.99
C GLY A 171 -0.98 -3.14 13.64
N ASP A 172 0.32 -2.90 13.74
CA ASP A 172 0.92 -1.60 13.43
C ASP A 172 0.73 -1.21 11.96
N SER A 173 0.93 0.08 11.66
CA SER A 173 0.94 0.56 10.27
C SER A 173 2.01 -0.19 9.46
N GLY A 174 1.66 -0.66 8.26
CA GLY A 174 2.57 -1.46 7.42
C GLY A 174 2.73 -2.94 7.82
N ALA A 175 2.14 -3.40 8.93
CA ALA A 175 2.30 -4.79 9.41
C ALA A 175 1.75 -5.88 8.47
N GLY A 176 1.11 -5.51 7.35
CA GLY A 176 0.59 -6.45 6.35
C GLY A 176 -0.89 -6.81 6.50
N LYS A 177 -1.69 -6.02 7.22
CA LYS A 177 -3.15 -6.24 7.39
C LYS A 177 -3.88 -6.31 6.05
N SER A 178 -3.74 -5.29 5.19
CA SER A 178 -4.37 -5.26 3.87
C SER A 178 -3.87 -6.39 2.96
N THR A 179 -2.56 -6.69 3.01
CA THR A 179 -1.96 -7.82 2.29
C THR A 179 -2.56 -9.16 2.73
N PHE A 180 -2.76 -9.35 4.04
CA PHE A 180 -3.43 -10.52 4.59
C PHE A 180 -4.89 -10.60 4.14
N ASN A 181 -5.64 -9.49 4.17
CA ASN A 181 -7.03 -9.44 3.73
C ASN A 181 -7.20 -9.82 2.26
N HIS A 182 -6.32 -9.33 1.37
CA HIS A 182 -6.31 -9.72 -0.04
C HIS A 182 -5.97 -11.21 -0.23
N HIS A 183 -5.00 -11.73 0.54
CA HIS A 183 -4.66 -13.15 0.48
C HIS A 183 -5.81 -14.04 1.00
N LEU A 184 -6.49 -13.62 2.06
CA LEU A 184 -7.67 -14.30 2.59
C LEU A 184 -8.79 -14.33 1.55
N GLU A 185 -9.10 -13.19 0.90
CA GLU A 185 -10.07 -13.16 -0.20
C GLU A 185 -9.68 -14.12 -1.32
N TYR A 186 -8.42 -14.10 -1.76
CA TYR A 186 -7.91 -14.99 -2.80
C TYR A 186 -8.10 -16.47 -2.43
N GLN A 187 -7.77 -16.85 -1.19
CA GLN A 187 -7.91 -18.23 -0.72
C GLN A 187 -9.38 -18.66 -0.67
N LEU A 188 -10.27 -17.83 -0.12
CA LEU A 188 -11.71 -18.11 -0.06
C LEU A 188 -12.32 -18.26 -1.45
N TRP A 189 -11.94 -17.41 -2.42
CA TRP A 189 -12.37 -17.56 -3.81
C TRP A 189 -11.79 -18.80 -4.50
N SER A 190 -10.57 -19.18 -4.16
CA SER A 190 -9.92 -20.37 -4.72
C SER A 190 -10.64 -21.64 -4.29
N GLU A 191 -11.04 -21.70 -3.02
CA GLU A 191 -11.74 -22.82 -2.40
C GLU A 191 -13.27 -22.80 -2.64
N TYR A 192 -13.82 -21.69 -3.14
CA TYR A 192 -15.25 -21.51 -3.40
C TYR A 192 -15.83 -22.63 -4.27
N LYS A 193 -16.91 -23.25 -3.78
CA LYS A 193 -17.76 -24.19 -4.50
C LYS A 193 -19.16 -23.62 -4.63
N ARG A 194 -19.92 -24.08 -5.63
CA ARG A 194 -21.30 -23.65 -5.85
C ARG A 194 -22.11 -23.74 -4.55
N GLY A 195 -22.76 -22.65 -4.17
CA GLY A 195 -23.54 -22.57 -2.93
C GLY A 195 -22.72 -22.30 -1.66
N GLY A 196 -21.39 -22.24 -1.74
CA GLY A 196 -20.52 -21.91 -0.62
C GLY A 196 -20.56 -20.44 -0.23
N ASP A 197 -19.75 -20.12 0.78
CA ASP A 197 -19.62 -18.79 1.37
C ASP A 197 -19.01 -17.81 0.37
N ILE A 198 -19.59 -16.61 0.27
CA ILE A 198 -19.19 -15.60 -0.71
C ILE A 198 -18.31 -14.56 -0.02
N PRO A 199 -17.00 -14.49 -0.31
CA PRO A 199 -16.14 -13.46 0.25
C PRO A 199 -16.39 -12.11 -0.42
N LEU A 200 -16.44 -11.05 0.39
CA LEU A 200 -16.65 -9.67 -0.04
C LEU A 200 -15.57 -8.79 0.58
N PHE A 201 -14.53 -8.49 -0.20
CA PHE A 201 -13.53 -7.49 0.20
C PHE A 201 -14.04 -6.07 -0.04
N ILE A 202 -14.12 -5.30 1.03
CA ILE A 202 -14.62 -3.93 1.03
C ILE A 202 -13.55 -3.01 1.62
N ASN A 203 -13.03 -2.12 0.77
CA ASN A 203 -12.19 -1.01 1.21
C ASN A 203 -13.08 0.04 1.90
N LEU A 204 -13.08 0.10 3.24
CA LEU A 204 -13.99 0.94 4.00
C LEU A 204 -13.85 2.44 3.73
N PRO A 205 -12.64 3.00 3.55
CA PRO A 205 -12.42 4.40 3.18
C PRO A 205 -13.07 4.84 1.87
N SER A 206 -13.32 3.92 0.93
CA SER A 206 -13.94 4.27 -0.35
C SER A 206 -15.47 4.36 -0.28
N ILE A 207 -16.07 4.06 0.88
CA ILE A 207 -17.51 4.13 1.08
C ILE A 207 -17.92 5.57 1.47
N HIS A 208 -18.62 6.23 0.57
CA HIS A 208 -19.34 7.47 0.89
C HIS A 208 -20.63 7.14 1.65
N GLU A 209 -20.79 7.72 2.84
CA GLU A 209 -21.94 7.55 3.76
C GLU A 209 -22.11 6.11 4.30
N PRO A 210 -21.36 5.73 5.35
CA PRO A 210 -21.38 4.38 5.93
C PRO A 210 -22.65 4.04 6.73
N ARG A 211 -23.64 4.95 6.82
CA ARG A 211 -24.92 4.70 7.52
C ARG A 211 -25.90 3.87 6.67
N ASP A 212 -25.59 3.64 5.40
CA ASP A 212 -26.42 2.88 4.47
C ASP A 212 -25.91 1.45 4.28
N ASP A 213 -26.70 0.65 3.56
CA ASP A 213 -26.43 -0.73 3.12
C ASP A 213 -25.10 -0.90 2.36
N MET A 214 -23.99 -0.99 3.09
CA MET A 214 -22.63 -1.11 2.53
C MET A 214 -22.46 -2.34 1.65
N VAL A 215 -23.03 -3.47 2.07
CA VAL A 215 -22.96 -4.75 1.34
C VAL A 215 -23.71 -4.63 0.01
N GLY A 216 -24.94 -4.11 0.04
CA GLY A 216 -25.72 -3.89 -1.19
C GLY A 216 -25.08 -2.88 -2.12
N LYS A 217 -24.57 -1.75 -1.60
CA LYS A 217 -23.82 -0.76 -2.40
C LYS A 217 -22.60 -1.40 -3.07
N HIS A 218 -21.82 -2.19 -2.34
CA HIS A 218 -20.67 -2.90 -2.89
C HIS A 218 -21.09 -3.89 -3.98
N LEU A 219 -22.09 -4.74 -3.74
CA LEU A 219 -22.59 -5.69 -4.73
C LEU A 219 -23.14 -5.00 -5.99
N LYS A 220 -23.79 -3.83 -5.88
CA LYS A 220 -24.19 -3.03 -7.05
C LYS A 220 -23.01 -2.62 -7.92
N THR A 221 -21.89 -2.21 -7.30
CA THR A 221 -20.67 -1.87 -8.06
C THR A 221 -20.07 -3.08 -8.80
N GLN A 222 -20.32 -4.30 -8.31
CA GLN A 222 -19.93 -5.56 -8.94
C GLN A 222 -20.94 -6.03 -10.03
N GLY A 223 -21.99 -5.24 -10.29
CA GLY A 223 -22.98 -5.48 -11.33
C GLY A 223 -24.06 -6.50 -10.95
N PHE A 224 -24.41 -6.62 -9.67
CA PHE A 224 -25.60 -7.34 -9.23
C PHE A 224 -26.84 -6.44 -9.27
N SER A 225 -27.99 -6.99 -9.67
CA SER A 225 -29.28 -6.29 -9.60
C SER A 225 -29.88 -6.34 -8.20
N GLU A 226 -30.85 -5.47 -7.89
CA GLU A 226 -31.51 -5.44 -6.57
C GLU A 226 -32.11 -6.79 -6.18
N ALA A 227 -32.77 -7.48 -7.12
CA ALA A 227 -33.36 -8.79 -6.89
C ALA A 227 -32.29 -9.84 -6.54
N GLN A 228 -31.14 -9.79 -7.22
CA GLN A 228 -30.01 -10.67 -6.95
C GLN A 228 -29.37 -10.37 -5.59
N ILE A 229 -29.24 -9.08 -5.23
CA ILE A 229 -28.70 -8.66 -3.94
C ILE A 229 -29.61 -9.15 -2.80
N GLN A 230 -30.92 -9.02 -2.97
CA GLN A 230 -31.87 -9.52 -1.98
C GLN A 230 -31.81 -11.05 -1.86
N GLU A 231 -31.74 -11.78 -2.98
CA GLU A 231 -31.53 -13.23 -2.99
C GLU A 231 -30.24 -13.63 -2.25
N LEU A 232 -29.14 -12.91 -2.47
CA LEU A 232 -27.87 -13.15 -1.78
C LEU A 232 -27.98 -12.92 -0.27
N LYS A 233 -28.66 -11.85 0.14
CA LYS A 233 -28.84 -11.52 1.57
C LYS A 233 -29.74 -12.52 2.29
N ASP A 234 -30.77 -13.03 1.62
CA ASP A 234 -31.76 -13.90 2.24
C ASP A 234 -31.34 -15.38 2.25
N HIS A 235 -30.52 -15.81 1.28
CA HIS A 235 -30.26 -17.23 1.04
C HIS A 235 -28.79 -17.63 1.02
N ARG A 236 -27.84 -16.69 1.11
CA ARG A 236 -26.40 -16.99 1.02
C ARG A 236 -25.65 -16.42 2.23
N ARG A 237 -24.61 -17.14 2.65
CA ARG A 237 -23.66 -16.65 3.66
C ARG A 237 -22.61 -15.78 2.99
N LEU A 238 -22.44 -14.56 3.51
CA LEU A 238 -21.45 -13.59 3.04
C LEU A 238 -20.34 -13.48 4.08
N VAL A 239 -19.08 -13.53 3.64
CA VAL A 239 -17.90 -13.26 4.47
C VAL A 239 -17.39 -11.87 4.13
N VAL A 240 -17.69 -10.90 4.98
CA VAL A 240 -17.31 -9.50 4.75
C VAL A 240 -15.93 -9.23 5.32
N ILE A 241 -14.99 -8.84 4.45
CA ILE A 241 -13.62 -8.47 4.80
C ILE A 241 -13.51 -6.95 4.67
N GLY A 242 -13.54 -6.24 5.80
CA GLY A 242 -13.41 -4.78 5.84
C GLY A 242 -11.97 -4.33 6.04
N ASP A 243 -11.44 -3.54 5.10
CA ASP A 243 -10.08 -3.00 5.17
C ASP A 243 -10.07 -1.48 5.38
N GLY A 244 -9.10 -0.94 6.13
CA GLY A 244 -8.93 0.51 6.33
C GLY A 244 -9.93 1.18 7.29
N TYR A 245 -10.39 0.50 8.33
CA TYR A 245 -11.36 1.06 9.29
C TYR A 245 -10.87 2.34 9.99
N ASP A 246 -9.57 2.41 10.30
CA ASP A 246 -8.91 3.55 10.94
C ASP A 246 -8.90 4.80 10.06
N GLU A 247 -8.77 4.64 8.74
CA GLU A 247 -8.82 5.74 7.77
C GLU A 247 -10.22 6.37 7.63
N MET A 248 -11.28 5.58 7.81
CA MET A 248 -12.68 6.06 7.82
C MET A 248 -12.97 6.98 9.03
N LEU A 249 -12.22 6.82 10.13
CA LEU A 249 -12.36 7.65 11.33
C LEU A 249 -11.57 8.97 11.25
N SER A 250 -10.81 9.23 10.18
CA SER A 250 -9.87 10.37 10.08
C SER A 250 -10.51 11.78 10.11
N CYS A 251 -11.84 11.92 10.00
CA CYS A 251 -12.51 13.18 10.34
C CYS A 251 -12.71 13.39 11.86
N ARG A 252 -12.33 12.44 12.71
CA ARG A 252 -12.36 12.56 14.18
C ARG A 252 -11.12 11.88 14.76
N SER A 253 -10.12 12.69 15.08
CA SER A 253 -8.93 12.31 15.83
C SER A 253 -9.31 11.61 17.13
N GLN A 254 -9.25 10.29 17.15
CA GLN A 254 -9.10 9.47 18.34
C GLN A 254 -8.60 8.12 17.85
N TYR A 255 -7.41 7.73 18.30
CA TYR A 255 -7.01 6.34 18.42
C TYR A 255 -8.25 5.51 18.81
N ILE A 256 -8.43 4.36 18.18
CA ILE A 256 -9.43 3.35 18.56
C ILE A 256 -9.40 3.25 20.11
N GLY A 257 -10.32 3.94 20.78
CA GLY A 257 -10.16 4.31 22.21
C GLY A 257 -10.11 3.08 23.11
N GLN A 258 -9.75 3.22 24.39
CA GLN A 258 -9.55 2.06 25.29
C GLN A 258 -10.76 1.08 25.34
N ASP A 259 -11.98 1.55 25.07
CA ASP A 259 -13.21 0.75 24.99
C ASP A 259 -13.61 0.32 23.57
N TYR A 260 -12.68 0.21 22.62
CA TYR A 260 -13.01 -0.09 21.23
C TYR A 260 -13.75 -1.40 21.00
N ARG A 261 -13.48 -2.42 21.82
CA ARG A 261 -14.14 -3.72 21.73
C ARG A 261 -15.67 -3.61 21.78
N SER A 262 -16.19 -2.64 22.53
CA SER A 262 -17.63 -2.38 22.62
C SER A 262 -18.26 -1.99 21.27
N ARG A 263 -17.48 -1.42 20.34
CA ARG A 263 -17.94 -1.01 19.01
C ARG A 263 -18.03 -2.17 18.02
N PHE A 264 -17.27 -3.24 18.26
CA PHE A 264 -17.17 -4.41 17.37
C PHE A 264 -17.83 -5.66 17.94
N THR A 265 -18.21 -5.65 19.23
CA THR A 265 -18.91 -6.77 19.85
C THR A 265 -20.34 -6.81 19.32
N PRO A 266 -20.80 -7.92 18.70
CA PRO A 266 -22.17 -8.06 18.27
C PRO A 266 -23.15 -7.89 19.44
N GLN A 267 -24.32 -7.33 19.18
CA GLN A 267 -25.41 -7.33 20.15
C GLN A 267 -26.13 -8.68 20.07
N GLY A 268 -26.36 -9.33 21.21
CA GLY A 268 -27.16 -10.56 21.26
C GLY A 268 -28.62 -10.26 20.96
N GLY A 269 -29.31 -11.19 20.30
CA GLY A 269 -30.72 -11.08 19.91
C GLY A 269 -31.73 -11.16 21.06
N ASP A 270 -31.27 -11.12 22.32
CA ASP A 270 -32.14 -11.11 23.50
C ASP A 270 -32.79 -9.73 23.69
N HIS A 271 -33.97 -9.69 24.31
CA HIS A 271 -34.73 -8.46 24.63
C HIS A 271 -33.95 -7.38 25.41
N TYR A 272 -32.76 -7.70 25.93
CA TYR A 272 -31.90 -6.80 26.68
C TYR A 272 -30.69 -6.27 25.88
N ASN A 273 -30.54 -6.60 24.58
CA ASN A 273 -29.41 -6.21 23.72
C ASN A 273 -28.04 -6.35 24.41
N ARG A 274 -27.82 -7.46 25.14
CA ARG A 274 -26.55 -7.67 25.85
C ARG A 274 -25.42 -7.91 24.84
N PRO A 275 -24.20 -7.40 25.08
CA PRO A 275 -23.06 -7.68 24.23
C PRO A 275 -22.79 -9.19 24.16
N ALA A 276 -22.82 -9.77 22.96
CA ALA A 276 -22.55 -11.18 22.72
C ALA A 276 -21.04 -11.40 22.57
N ILE A 277 -20.31 -11.29 23.68
CA ILE A 277 -18.84 -11.37 23.73
C ILE A 277 -18.33 -12.69 23.12
N HIS A 278 -19.08 -13.79 23.26
CA HIS A 278 -18.74 -15.10 22.70
C HIS A 278 -18.70 -15.13 21.16
N LEU A 279 -19.40 -14.20 20.48
CA LEU A 279 -19.41 -14.06 19.02
C LEU A 279 -18.28 -13.18 18.48
N PHE A 280 -17.50 -12.56 19.38
CA PHE A 280 -16.39 -11.68 19.06
C PHE A 280 -15.06 -12.39 19.27
N GLN A 281 -14.13 -12.20 18.34
CA GLN A 281 -12.75 -12.66 18.45
C GLN A 281 -11.78 -11.60 17.95
N GLU A 282 -10.55 -11.65 18.41
CA GLU A 282 -9.50 -10.78 17.90
C GLU A 282 -8.18 -11.51 17.72
N ALA A 283 -7.30 -10.89 16.95
CA ALA A 283 -5.91 -11.29 16.79
C ALA A 283 -5.07 -10.04 16.50
N VAL A 284 -3.85 -10.01 17.00
CA VAL A 284 -2.89 -8.92 16.77
C VAL A 284 -1.71 -9.46 15.98
N ILE A 285 -1.45 -8.92 14.80
CA ILE A 285 -0.29 -9.28 13.97
C ILE A 285 0.99 -8.94 14.72
N GLU A 286 1.89 -9.92 14.80
CA GLU A 286 3.21 -9.78 15.39
C GLU A 286 4.24 -9.36 14.33
N PRO A 287 5.31 -8.65 14.73
CA PRO A 287 6.42 -8.34 13.84
C PRO A 287 7.06 -9.61 13.24
N PHE A 288 7.59 -9.52 12.03
CA PHE A 288 8.22 -10.65 11.35
C PHE A 288 9.38 -11.23 12.15
N MET A 289 9.36 -12.56 12.27
CA MET A 289 10.49 -13.35 12.74
C MET A 289 11.60 -13.43 11.67
N LYS A 290 12.81 -13.79 12.07
CA LYS A 290 13.96 -13.89 11.15
C LYS A 290 13.69 -14.81 9.95
N ASP A 291 12.99 -15.93 10.19
CA ASP A 291 12.62 -16.89 9.14
C ASP A 291 11.59 -16.32 8.17
N GLN A 292 10.65 -15.50 8.66
CA GLN A 292 9.67 -14.78 7.83
C GLN A 292 10.35 -13.72 6.97
N ILE A 293 11.33 -12.98 7.51
CA ILE A 293 12.16 -12.04 6.75
C ILE A 293 12.89 -12.79 5.63
N GLN A 294 13.58 -13.90 5.94
CA GLN A 294 14.29 -14.68 4.94
C GLN A 294 13.36 -15.22 3.84
N SER A 295 12.18 -15.71 4.20
CA SER A 295 11.15 -16.15 3.25
C SER A 295 10.69 -15.01 2.35
N TYR A 296 10.50 -13.82 2.92
CA TYR A 296 10.15 -12.61 2.17
C TYR A 296 11.23 -12.27 1.14
N VAL A 297 12.50 -12.20 1.55
CA VAL A 297 13.63 -11.91 0.65
C VAL A 297 13.71 -12.96 -0.48
N LYS A 298 13.50 -14.23 -0.16
CA LYS A 298 13.55 -15.33 -1.14
C LYS A 298 12.48 -15.19 -2.23
N GLN A 299 11.29 -14.70 -1.87
CA GLN A 299 10.20 -14.43 -2.84
C GLN A 299 10.39 -13.10 -3.57
N TYR A 300 11.07 -12.14 -2.93
CA TYR A 300 11.29 -10.80 -3.47
C TYR A 300 12.38 -10.76 -4.55
N VAL A 301 13.49 -11.50 -4.37
CA VAL A 301 14.63 -11.51 -5.31
C VAL A 301 14.22 -11.87 -6.76
N PRO A 302 13.37 -12.87 -7.03
CA PRO A 302 12.98 -13.25 -8.39
C PRO A 302 12.00 -12.31 -9.10
N LEU A 303 11.45 -11.29 -8.40
CA LEU A 303 10.45 -10.41 -9.00
C LEU A 303 11.00 -9.59 -10.17
N GLU A 304 12.28 -9.23 -10.08
CA GLU A 304 12.97 -8.40 -11.04
C GLU A 304 14.40 -8.91 -11.24
N PRO A 305 15.03 -8.67 -12.41
CA PRO A 305 16.44 -8.97 -12.59
C PRO A 305 17.28 -8.13 -11.63
N ARG A 306 17.74 -8.76 -10.54
CA ARG A 306 18.53 -8.14 -9.47
C ARG A 306 19.94 -8.70 -9.44
N THR A 307 20.89 -7.86 -9.05
CA THR A 307 22.31 -8.22 -8.92
C THR A 307 22.58 -9.04 -7.65
N TRP A 308 21.77 -8.84 -6.60
CA TRP A 308 21.97 -9.45 -5.29
C TRP A 308 21.15 -10.72 -5.10
N THR A 309 21.78 -11.74 -4.54
CA THR A 309 21.13 -12.99 -4.12
C THR A 309 20.42 -12.81 -2.78
N THR A 310 19.56 -13.77 -2.43
CA THR A 310 18.93 -13.81 -1.09
C THR A 310 19.98 -13.79 0.02
N GLN A 311 21.14 -14.42 -0.18
CA GLN A 311 22.20 -14.45 0.80
C GLN A 311 22.83 -13.07 0.99
N ASP A 312 23.10 -12.34 -0.11
CA ASP A 312 23.70 -11.01 -0.06
C ASP A 312 22.81 -10.02 0.73
N TYR A 313 21.50 -10.05 0.49
CA TYR A 313 20.54 -9.25 1.25
C TYR A 313 20.53 -9.60 2.74
N MET A 314 20.50 -10.90 3.06
CA MET A 314 20.46 -11.35 4.47
C MET A 314 21.77 -10.99 5.19
N ASP A 315 22.92 -11.13 4.54
CA ASP A 315 24.21 -10.76 5.12
C ASP A 315 24.30 -9.27 5.39
N LYS A 316 23.84 -8.42 4.45
CA LYS A 316 23.82 -6.96 4.64
C LYS A 316 22.83 -6.50 5.70
N LEU A 317 21.64 -7.11 5.75
CA LEU A 317 20.67 -6.83 6.81
C LEU A 317 21.25 -7.12 8.20
N ASN A 318 21.96 -8.24 8.36
CA ASN A 318 22.60 -8.61 9.63
C ASN A 318 23.86 -7.78 9.94
N ALA A 319 24.57 -7.30 8.93
CA ALA A 319 25.80 -6.52 9.11
C ALA A 319 25.53 -5.08 9.61
N ILE A 320 24.38 -4.49 9.26
CA ILE A 320 24.03 -3.12 9.67
C ILE A 320 23.36 -3.15 11.05
N PRO A 321 23.95 -2.49 12.07
CA PRO A 321 23.39 -2.48 13.41
C PRO A 321 21.95 -1.94 13.43
N ASN A 322 21.08 -2.60 14.21
CA ASN A 322 19.66 -2.26 14.40
C ASN A 322 18.77 -2.33 13.14
N LEU A 323 19.29 -2.67 11.96
CA LEU A 323 18.49 -2.71 10.74
C LEU A 323 17.48 -3.88 10.76
N VAL A 324 17.91 -5.07 11.21
CA VAL A 324 17.02 -6.24 11.36
C VAL A 324 15.83 -5.96 12.27
N GLU A 325 16.05 -5.19 13.34
CA GLU A 325 15.00 -4.79 14.28
C GLU A 325 14.00 -3.81 13.65
N LEU A 326 14.46 -2.95 12.74
CA LEU A 326 13.63 -2.00 12.00
C LEU A 326 12.79 -2.67 10.91
N VAL A 327 13.34 -3.68 10.23
CA VAL A 327 12.68 -4.34 9.08
C VAL A 327 11.79 -5.51 9.48
N LYS A 328 11.40 -5.62 10.76
CA LYS A 328 10.38 -6.60 11.19
C LYS A 328 8.98 -6.29 10.64
N ASN A 329 8.81 -5.14 9.99
CA ASN A 329 7.59 -4.74 9.31
C ASN A 329 7.74 -4.98 7.79
N PRO A 330 6.81 -5.70 7.12
CA PRO A 330 6.92 -6.01 5.69
C PRO A 330 7.09 -4.77 4.79
N PHE A 331 6.45 -3.66 5.14
CA PHE A 331 6.62 -2.40 4.41
C PHE A 331 8.05 -1.86 4.52
N LEU A 332 8.58 -1.77 5.74
CA LEU A 332 9.95 -1.31 5.97
C LEU A 332 10.99 -2.28 5.39
N LEU A 333 10.71 -3.58 5.43
CA LEU A 333 11.54 -4.61 4.81
C LEU A 333 11.63 -4.40 3.29
N THR A 334 10.50 -4.16 2.63
CA THR A 334 10.49 -3.89 1.18
C THR A 334 11.35 -2.68 0.83
N LEU A 335 11.15 -1.57 1.57
CA LEU A 335 11.93 -0.35 1.38
C LEU A 335 13.43 -0.58 1.62
N ALA A 336 13.78 -1.35 2.66
CA ALA A 336 15.18 -1.68 2.95
C ALA A 336 15.80 -2.55 1.84
N LEU A 337 15.11 -3.59 1.38
CA LEU A 337 15.60 -4.45 0.29
C LEU A 337 15.71 -3.71 -1.05
N GLU A 338 14.96 -2.64 -1.25
CA GLU A 338 15.11 -1.79 -2.42
C GLU A 338 16.29 -0.81 -2.30
N ALA A 339 16.52 -0.27 -1.11
CA ALA A 339 17.57 0.73 -0.85
C ALA A 339 18.97 0.12 -0.64
N LEU A 340 19.06 -1.08 -0.07
CA LEU A 340 20.32 -1.69 0.35
C LEU A 340 21.39 -1.77 -0.75
N PRO A 341 21.10 -2.24 -1.98
CA PRO A 341 22.10 -2.31 -3.04
C PRO A 341 22.64 -0.93 -3.43
N LYS A 342 21.77 0.08 -3.45
CA LYS A 342 22.09 1.45 -3.85
C LYS A 342 23.03 2.13 -2.83
N VAL A 343 22.80 1.89 -1.55
CA VAL A 343 23.59 2.49 -0.46
C VAL A 343 24.97 1.86 -0.34
N THR A 344 25.12 0.56 -0.66
CA THR A 344 26.41 -0.13 -0.59
C THR A 344 27.30 0.09 -1.81
N ASP A 345 26.72 0.44 -2.96
CA ASP A 345 27.46 0.66 -4.21
C ASP A 345 27.93 2.12 -4.37
N GLY A 346 27.66 3.00 -3.39
CA GLY A 346 28.37 4.28 -3.23
C GLY A 346 27.84 5.46 -4.04
N GLU A 347 26.64 5.41 -4.61
CA GLU A 347 26.10 6.53 -5.38
C GLU A 347 25.10 7.39 -4.58
N GLN A 348 25.54 8.61 -4.27
CA GLN A 348 24.79 9.87 -4.06
C GLN A 348 24.88 10.54 -2.68
N ASP A 349 25.47 11.74 -2.70
CA ASP A 349 25.53 12.74 -1.63
C ASP A 349 24.26 13.62 -1.63
N LEU A 350 23.53 13.64 -0.52
CA LEU A 350 22.14 14.11 -0.40
C LEU A 350 22.00 15.55 0.14
N SER A 351 23.08 16.33 0.14
CA SER A 351 23.18 17.61 0.87
C SER A 351 22.71 18.87 0.10
N THR A 352 22.36 18.80 -1.19
CA THR A 352 22.25 20.00 -2.05
C THR A 352 20.86 20.46 -2.51
N ILE A 353 19.73 19.93 -2.02
CA ILE A 353 18.41 20.27 -2.60
C ILE A 353 17.63 21.32 -1.78
N ASN A 354 17.75 22.59 -2.18
CA ASN A 354 16.96 23.73 -1.66
C ASN A 354 15.56 23.81 -2.31
N ILE A 355 14.56 23.14 -1.72
CA ILE A 355 13.15 23.25 -2.11
C ILE A 355 12.42 24.08 -1.06
N THR A 356 12.11 25.35 -1.33
CA THR A 356 10.93 26.08 -0.83
C THR A 356 11.15 27.58 -1.04
N ARG A 357 10.41 28.22 -1.94
CA ARG A 357 10.27 29.68 -1.92
C ARG A 357 8.89 30.23 -2.29
N LYS A 358 7.85 29.41 -2.55
CA LYS A 358 6.60 29.95 -3.14
C LYS A 358 5.27 29.23 -2.87
N GLN A 359 5.10 28.38 -1.84
CA GLN A 359 3.90 27.53 -1.73
C GLN A 359 3.31 27.34 -0.32
N ASP A 360 3.17 28.40 0.48
CA ASP A 360 2.30 28.51 1.69
C ASP A 360 1.88 27.20 2.38
N GLY A 361 2.87 26.42 2.85
CA GLY A 361 2.64 25.21 3.64
C GLY A 361 2.04 23.99 2.91
N ASN A 362 1.88 24.03 1.58
CA ASN A 362 1.35 22.93 0.77
C ASN A 362 2.14 22.78 -0.56
N PRO A 363 3.38 22.27 -0.52
CA PRO A 363 4.24 22.26 -1.68
C PRO A 363 3.80 21.17 -2.66
N ILE A 364 3.04 21.58 -3.68
CA ILE A 364 2.75 20.75 -4.85
C ILE A 364 3.77 21.11 -5.92
N VAL A 365 4.71 20.21 -6.18
CA VAL A 365 5.68 20.42 -7.24
C VAL A 365 5.04 20.02 -8.56
N LEU A 366 4.85 21.01 -9.43
CA LEU A 366 4.45 20.81 -10.82
C LEU A 366 5.71 20.54 -11.65
N TYR A 367 5.70 19.42 -12.37
CA TYR A 367 6.76 19.04 -13.29
C TYR A 367 6.22 18.65 -14.66
N THR A 368 6.79 19.25 -15.70
CA THR A 368 6.53 18.87 -17.10
C THR A 368 7.86 18.75 -17.84
N HIS A 369 8.15 17.57 -18.38
CA HIS A 369 9.43 17.27 -19.06
C HIS A 369 9.80 18.25 -20.17
N LEU A 370 8.81 18.83 -20.87
CA LEU A 370 9.03 19.81 -21.93
C LEU A 370 9.42 21.21 -21.41
N ILE A 371 8.97 21.58 -20.20
CA ILE A 371 9.12 22.92 -19.63
C ILE A 371 10.31 22.99 -18.69
N ASP A 372 10.50 21.96 -17.85
CA ASP A 372 11.48 21.94 -16.78
C ASP A 372 12.85 21.35 -17.21
N ARG A 373 13.06 21.13 -18.52
CA ARG A 373 14.27 20.51 -19.11
C ARG A 373 15.50 21.36 -18.82
N GLY A 374 16.32 20.93 -17.85
CA GLY A 374 17.52 21.66 -17.38
C GLY A 374 17.39 22.32 -16.01
N SER A 375 16.25 22.18 -15.33
CA SER A 375 16.10 22.58 -13.92
C SER A 375 16.42 21.42 -12.97
N TRP A 376 16.61 21.70 -11.68
CA TRP A 376 16.72 20.67 -10.63
C TRP A 376 15.52 19.72 -10.62
N LYS A 377 14.34 20.16 -11.07
CA LYS A 377 13.16 19.31 -11.19
C LYS A 377 13.31 18.25 -12.27
N ALA A 378 14.08 18.49 -13.34
CA ALA A 378 14.33 17.43 -14.33
C ALA A 378 15.26 16.35 -13.77
N ALA A 379 16.18 16.71 -12.86
CA ALA A 379 17.03 15.75 -12.16
C ALA A 379 16.25 14.89 -11.16
N PHE A 380 15.16 15.40 -10.58
CA PHE A 380 14.41 14.70 -9.52
C PHE A 380 13.01 14.19 -9.93
N PHE A 381 12.32 14.85 -10.86
CA PHE A 381 10.99 14.48 -11.38
C PHE A 381 11.03 13.94 -12.82
N GLY A 382 12.25 13.79 -13.35
CA GLY A 382 12.54 13.34 -14.71
C GLY A 382 11.90 11.99 -15.10
N PRO A 383 11.80 11.71 -16.40
CA PRO A 383 11.40 10.40 -16.90
C PRO A 383 12.51 9.35 -16.81
N ASP A 384 13.68 9.74 -16.30
CA ASP A 384 14.80 8.84 -16.07
C ASP A 384 14.35 7.66 -15.17
N PRO A 385 14.60 6.41 -15.56
CA PRO A 385 14.12 5.24 -14.84
C PRO A 385 14.60 5.17 -13.39
N GLU A 386 15.84 5.60 -13.10
CA GLU A 386 16.42 5.58 -11.76
C GLU A 386 15.78 6.66 -10.88
N VAL A 387 15.56 7.84 -11.45
CA VAL A 387 14.90 8.96 -10.80
C VAL A 387 13.43 8.64 -10.52
N ARG A 388 12.74 7.92 -11.41
CA ARG A 388 11.38 7.41 -11.17
C ARG A 388 11.32 6.37 -10.06
N LEU A 389 12.30 5.46 -10.00
CA LEU A 389 12.38 4.49 -8.91
C LEU A 389 12.57 5.18 -7.55
N LEU A 390 13.45 6.19 -7.49
CA LEU A 390 13.63 7.00 -6.27
C LEU A 390 12.38 7.82 -5.91
N GLN A 391 11.55 8.19 -6.88
CA GLN A 391 10.24 8.83 -6.63
C GLN A 391 9.23 7.86 -6.00
N GLU A 392 9.17 6.61 -6.48
CA GLU A 392 8.26 5.59 -5.94
C GLU A 392 8.66 5.14 -4.53
N ALA A 393 9.96 5.19 -4.22
CA ALA A 393 10.50 4.89 -2.88
C ALA A 393 10.53 6.10 -1.93
N THR A 394 10.24 7.31 -2.39
CA THR A 394 10.13 8.49 -1.52
C THR A 394 8.69 8.64 -1.04
N PRO A 395 8.46 9.27 0.12
CA PRO A 395 7.11 9.50 0.63
C PRO A 395 6.41 10.62 -0.14
N LEU A 396 6.42 10.55 -1.47
CA LEU A 396 5.79 11.46 -2.41
C LEU A 396 4.70 10.71 -3.17
N SER A 397 3.48 11.24 -3.19
CA SER A 397 2.43 10.77 -4.09
C SER A 397 2.44 11.60 -5.38
N ARG A 398 2.23 10.90 -6.50
CA ARG A 398 2.14 11.50 -7.84
C ARG A 398 0.71 11.42 -8.34
N THR A 399 0.17 12.57 -8.78
CA THR A 399 -1.12 12.63 -9.50
C THR A 399 -0.92 13.40 -10.79
N GLY A 400 -0.74 12.67 -11.90
CA GLY A 400 -0.40 13.28 -13.20
C GLY A 400 0.98 13.94 -13.18
N ASN A 401 1.02 15.27 -13.28
CA ASN A 401 2.24 16.10 -13.28
C ASN A 401 2.50 16.79 -11.93
N GLN A 402 1.71 16.45 -10.91
CA GLN A 402 1.80 17.01 -9.57
C GLN A 402 2.43 15.99 -8.61
N PHE A 403 3.39 16.46 -7.82
CA PHE A 403 4.04 15.68 -6.79
C PHE A 403 3.82 16.36 -5.43
N ARG A 404 3.46 15.57 -4.41
CA ARG A 404 3.26 16.03 -3.03
C ARG A 404 3.75 14.99 -2.04
N PHE A 405 4.08 15.36 -0.80
CA PHE A 405 4.32 14.37 0.25
C PHE A 405 3.05 13.57 0.59
N ILE A 406 3.20 12.28 0.85
CA ILE A 406 2.10 11.38 1.28
C ILE A 406 1.42 11.93 2.53
N HIS A 407 2.21 12.53 3.43
CA HIS A 407 1.69 13.20 4.60
C HIS A 407 2.43 14.51 4.92
N ARG A 408 1.70 15.54 5.38
CA ARG A 408 2.26 16.87 5.66
C ARG A 408 3.28 16.85 6.80
N SER A 409 3.19 15.91 7.75
CA SER A 409 4.17 15.79 8.84
C SER A 409 5.57 15.41 8.34
N MET A 410 5.68 14.61 7.28
CA MET A 410 6.96 14.22 6.71
C MET A 410 7.68 15.41 6.08
N LEU A 411 6.94 16.23 5.34
CA LEU A 411 7.46 17.51 4.84
C LEU A 411 7.95 18.40 5.98
N LYS A 412 7.15 18.55 7.05
CA LYS A 412 7.51 19.37 8.21
C LYS A 412 8.74 18.81 8.95
N TYR A 413 8.85 17.49 9.04
CA TYR A 413 10.02 16.82 9.60
C TYR A 413 11.27 17.05 8.73
N PHE A 414 11.21 16.83 7.42
CA PHE A 414 12.35 17.09 6.53
C PHE A 414 12.76 18.57 6.53
N PHE A 415 11.78 19.48 6.55
CA PHE A 415 12.05 20.90 6.70
C PHE A 415 12.74 21.22 8.03
N SER A 416 12.33 20.59 9.15
CA SER A 416 13.03 20.77 10.42
C SER A 416 14.49 20.28 10.38
N ARG A 417 14.82 19.28 9.54
CA ARG A 417 16.20 18.83 9.33
C ARG A 417 17.06 19.82 8.55
N THR A 418 16.47 20.64 7.67
CA THR A 418 17.22 21.69 6.97
C THR A 418 17.48 22.90 7.87
N VAL A 419 16.67 23.08 8.91
CA VAL A 419 16.92 24.05 9.98
C VAL A 419 18.09 23.61 10.85
N PHE A 420 18.06 22.36 11.33
CA PHE A 420 19.14 21.76 12.11
C PHE A 420 19.15 20.24 11.93
N GLY A 421 20.26 19.69 11.44
CA GLY A 421 20.43 18.27 11.16
C GLY A 421 21.67 17.71 11.88
N PRO A 422 21.57 16.57 12.60
CA PRO A 422 22.68 16.02 13.39
C PRO A 422 23.84 15.42 12.56
N ALA A 423 23.73 15.42 11.23
CA ALA A 423 24.71 14.81 10.34
C ALA A 423 25.94 15.69 10.06
N SER A 424 26.02 16.92 10.57
CA SER A 424 27.21 17.79 10.43
C SER A 424 28.43 17.33 11.24
N HIS A 425 28.35 16.23 11.98
CA HIS A 425 29.47 15.64 12.73
C HIS A 425 30.26 14.57 11.96
N TYR A 426 29.88 14.23 10.72
CA TYR A 426 30.79 13.54 9.81
C TYR A 426 31.53 14.60 9.00
N HIS A 427 32.55 15.19 9.61
CA HIS A 427 33.56 15.87 8.81
C HIS A 427 34.12 14.85 7.81
N SER A 428 34.07 15.26 6.56
CA SER A 428 34.87 14.78 5.45
C SER A 428 36.34 14.63 5.86
N ASP A 429 36.73 13.42 6.24
CA ASP A 429 38.12 13.01 6.26
C ASP A 429 38.57 12.72 4.81
N GLU A 430 38.90 13.78 4.07
CA GLU A 430 39.96 13.72 3.06
C GLU A 430 40.83 14.99 3.15
N CYS A 431 42.03 14.78 3.70
CA CYS A 431 43.27 15.53 3.48
C CYS A 431 43.24 17.07 3.43
N ASN A 432 43.70 17.70 4.52
CA ASN A 432 44.91 18.54 4.43
C ASN A 432 45.58 18.76 5.78
N LEU A 433 46.85 18.35 5.86
CA LEU A 433 47.80 18.71 6.90
C LEU A 433 48.18 20.19 6.73
N GLN A 434 47.91 21.02 7.75
CA GLN A 434 48.85 21.98 8.34
C GLN A 434 48.18 22.75 9.51
N SER A 435 48.74 22.53 10.71
CA SER A 435 48.95 23.49 11.83
C SER A 435 48.08 24.76 11.81
N ASP A 436 47.24 25.08 12.80
CA ASP A 436 47.65 25.53 14.13
C ASP A 436 46.41 25.97 14.93
N SER A 437 46.52 25.86 16.25
CA SER A 437 45.70 26.46 17.32
C SER A 437 44.28 25.91 17.55
N ALA A 438 44.11 25.34 18.74
CA ALA A 438 42.83 25.00 19.34
C ALA A 438 42.04 26.28 19.68
N SER A 439 40.94 26.50 18.97
CA SER A 439 39.79 27.28 19.43
C SER A 439 38.55 26.41 19.26
N ALA A 440 37.68 26.37 20.27
CA ALA A 440 36.39 25.70 20.19
C ALA A 440 35.56 26.31 19.05
N ASP A 441 35.49 25.62 17.91
CA ASP A 441 34.66 26.00 16.78
C ASP A 441 33.20 25.99 17.22
N THR A 442 32.66 27.19 17.45
CA THR A 442 31.24 27.38 17.71
C THR A 442 30.54 27.24 16.35
N LEU A 443 29.68 26.24 16.16
CA LEU A 443 28.90 26.10 14.92
C LEU A 443 28.03 27.36 14.70
N VAL A 444 28.48 28.26 13.81
CA VAL A 444 27.72 29.46 13.43
C VAL A 444 26.75 29.09 12.31
N LEU A 445 25.44 29.11 12.60
CA LEU A 445 24.42 28.99 11.57
C LEU A 445 24.48 30.22 10.64
N GLY A 446 24.69 30.00 9.35
CA GLY A 446 24.76 31.09 8.37
C GLY A 446 23.44 31.85 8.23
N PRO A 447 23.47 33.10 7.72
CA PRO A 447 22.29 33.95 7.54
C PRO A 447 21.28 33.37 6.53
N ASP A 448 21.69 32.36 5.76
CA ASP A 448 20.83 31.66 4.84
C ASP A 448 19.88 30.63 5.50
N ASN A 449 20.06 30.33 6.78
CA ASN A 449 19.28 29.34 7.52
C ASN A 449 17.79 29.76 7.64
N PRO A 450 16.84 28.81 7.56
CA PRO A 450 15.42 29.15 7.61
C PRO A 450 14.97 29.86 8.90
N LEU A 451 15.69 29.72 10.02
CA LEU A 451 15.43 30.46 11.27
C LEU A 451 15.43 31.98 11.07
N PHE A 452 16.30 32.50 10.19
CA PHE A 452 16.42 33.95 9.92
C PHE A 452 15.44 34.46 8.87
N LYS A 453 14.83 33.56 8.08
CA LYS A 453 14.09 33.92 6.87
C LYS A 453 12.59 33.73 6.97
N ARG A 454 12.12 32.93 7.93
CA ARG A 454 10.71 32.54 8.03
C ARG A 454 10.24 32.64 9.46
N ASN A 455 9.02 33.11 9.67
CA ASN A 455 8.34 32.91 10.94
C ASN A 455 7.93 31.43 11.03
N LEU A 456 8.56 30.67 11.92
CA LEU A 456 8.28 29.26 12.18
C LEU A 456 7.22 29.06 13.25
N VAL A 457 6.90 30.10 14.04
CA VAL A 457 5.90 30.05 15.12
C VAL A 457 4.53 29.67 14.57
N VAL A 458 4.21 30.07 13.33
CA VAL A 458 2.95 29.70 12.64
C VAL A 458 2.87 28.23 12.21
N GLU A 459 3.95 27.45 12.37
CA GLU A 459 4.02 26.03 12.00
C GLU A 459 4.30 25.13 13.22
N PRO A 460 3.28 24.79 14.04
CA PRO A 460 3.44 24.11 15.33
C PRO A 460 4.19 22.78 15.25
N SER A 461 3.99 22.02 14.18
CA SER A 461 4.68 20.72 14.02
C SER A 461 6.18 20.88 13.75
N VAL A 462 6.59 21.95 13.05
CA VAL A 462 8.03 22.23 12.85
C VAL A 462 8.66 22.65 14.17
N ILE A 463 7.98 23.51 14.94
CA ILE A 463 8.40 23.89 16.30
C ILE A 463 8.54 22.66 17.18
N TRP A 464 7.57 21.74 17.16
CA TRP A 464 7.63 20.49 17.92
C TRP A 464 8.89 19.67 17.61
N PHE A 465 9.15 19.40 16.32
CA PHE A 465 10.36 18.67 15.91
C PHE A 465 11.67 19.38 16.26
N LEU A 466 11.70 20.72 16.24
CA LEU A 466 12.88 21.49 16.64
C LEU A 466 13.04 21.53 18.16
N SER A 467 11.93 21.50 18.91
CA SER A 467 11.93 21.47 20.37
C SER A 467 12.49 20.16 20.89
N GLU A 468 12.04 19.02 20.32
CA GLU A 468 12.63 17.71 20.62
C GLU A 468 14.14 17.69 20.33
N ARG A 469 14.58 18.32 19.23
CA ARG A 469 16.02 18.42 18.91
C ARG A 469 16.78 19.29 19.90
N ALA A 470 16.21 20.41 20.33
CA ALA A 470 16.82 21.27 21.33
C ALA A 470 16.93 20.59 22.71
N GLN A 471 16.06 19.62 23.01
CA GLN A 471 16.18 18.76 24.19
C GLN A 471 17.33 17.74 24.05
N GLN A 472 17.52 17.20 22.85
CA GLN A 472 18.54 16.15 22.59
C GLN A 472 19.94 16.71 22.35
N HIS A 473 20.07 17.91 21.78
CA HIS A 473 21.34 18.49 21.35
C HIS A 473 21.63 19.82 22.07
N GLN A 474 22.56 19.78 23.03
CA GLN A 474 22.95 20.95 23.81
C GLN A 474 23.55 22.07 22.96
N GLU A 475 24.24 21.73 21.88
CA GLU A 475 24.81 22.72 20.95
C GLU A 475 23.72 23.54 20.25
N PHE A 476 22.67 22.87 19.75
CA PHE A 476 21.53 23.57 19.13
C PHE A 476 20.84 24.49 20.13
N LYS A 477 20.66 24.04 21.36
CA LYS A 477 20.11 24.86 22.45
C LYS A 477 20.97 26.11 22.71
N ASN A 478 22.29 25.99 22.73
CA ASN A 478 23.20 27.12 22.92
C ASN A 478 23.12 28.12 21.75
N ILE A 479 23.01 27.63 20.51
CA ILE A 479 22.84 28.45 19.31
C ILE A 479 21.53 29.25 19.41
N LEU A 480 20.42 28.61 19.78
CA LEU A 480 19.13 29.29 19.94
C LEU A 480 19.19 30.37 21.03
N LEU A 481 19.86 30.10 22.16
CA LEU A 481 20.04 31.10 23.23
C LEU A 481 20.85 32.31 22.75
N ALA A 482 21.92 32.07 21.99
CA ALA A 482 22.72 33.14 21.41
C ALA A 482 21.91 34.03 20.45
N MET A 483 21.01 33.46 19.66
CA MET A 483 20.12 34.22 18.77
C MET A 483 19.16 35.14 19.55
N VAL A 484 18.62 34.66 20.68
CA VAL A 484 17.77 35.48 21.55
C VAL A 484 18.55 36.66 22.13
N GLU A 485 19.78 36.42 22.60
CA GLU A 485 20.66 37.48 23.11
C GLU A 485 21.04 38.50 22.03
N GLN A 486 21.30 38.05 20.80
CA GLN A 486 21.67 38.93 19.69
C GLN A 486 20.57 39.95 19.35
N SER A 487 19.29 39.60 19.56
CA SER A 487 18.16 40.51 19.32
C SER A 487 18.12 41.75 20.22
N LYS A 488 18.89 41.77 21.32
CA LYS A 488 18.99 42.93 22.22
C LYS A 488 19.82 44.07 21.62
N ALA A 489 20.76 43.73 20.74
CA ALA A 489 21.69 44.68 20.13
C ALA A 489 21.39 44.92 18.64
N ASP A 490 20.87 43.91 17.94
CA ASP A 490 20.56 43.97 16.51
C ASP A 490 19.05 43.77 16.25
N TYR A 491 18.43 44.83 15.73
CA TYR A 491 17.01 44.91 15.43
C TYR A 491 16.68 44.66 13.95
N THR A 492 17.62 44.10 13.17
CA THR A 492 17.33 43.72 11.79
C THR A 492 16.21 42.67 11.73
N THR A 493 15.39 42.72 10.67
CA THR A 493 14.23 41.83 10.52
C THR A 493 14.62 40.34 10.59
N ALA A 494 15.80 39.99 10.07
CA ALA A 494 16.31 38.62 10.08
C ALA A 494 16.67 38.15 11.50
N THR A 495 17.41 38.96 12.26
CA THR A 495 17.80 38.67 13.65
C THR A 495 16.57 38.61 14.56
N VAL A 496 15.62 39.54 14.40
CA VAL A 496 14.35 39.52 15.14
C VAL A 496 13.53 38.27 14.83
N THR A 497 13.42 37.88 13.54
CA THR A 497 12.72 36.65 13.14
C THR A 497 13.38 35.41 13.73
N ALA A 498 14.72 35.33 13.72
CA ALA A 498 15.46 34.23 14.31
C ALA A 498 15.27 34.16 15.82
N ALA A 499 15.31 35.28 16.53
CA ALA A 499 15.09 35.34 17.97
C ALA A 499 13.65 34.94 18.36
N THR A 500 12.64 35.43 17.62
CA THR A 500 11.23 35.03 17.82
C THR A 500 11.05 33.52 17.68
N ASN A 501 11.62 32.93 16.63
CA ASN A 501 11.59 31.48 16.43
C ASN A 501 12.35 30.74 17.54
N ALA A 502 13.55 31.23 17.87
CA ALA A 502 14.46 30.58 18.80
C ALA A 502 13.88 30.53 20.21
N ILE A 503 13.33 31.63 20.72
CA ILE A 503 12.74 31.65 22.05
C ILE A 503 11.50 30.76 22.14
N THR A 504 10.68 30.72 21.08
CA THR A 504 9.52 29.83 20.99
C THR A 504 9.95 28.36 21.06
N ILE A 505 10.97 27.96 20.28
CA ILE A 505 11.51 26.60 20.30
C ILE A 505 12.08 26.26 21.69
N LEU A 506 12.81 27.18 22.32
CA LEU A 506 13.40 26.98 23.65
C LEU A 506 12.32 26.77 24.72
N VAL A 507 11.26 27.59 24.71
CA VAL A 507 10.13 27.44 25.63
C VAL A 507 9.44 26.09 25.43
N LYS A 508 9.11 25.73 24.18
CA LYS A 508 8.46 24.45 23.86
C LYS A 508 9.37 23.24 24.10
N ALA A 509 10.69 23.43 24.10
CA ALA A 509 11.66 22.42 24.54
C ALA A 509 11.71 22.26 26.08
N GLY A 510 10.99 23.07 26.84
CA GLY A 510 10.97 23.03 28.31
C GLY A 510 12.14 23.77 28.96
N VAL A 511 12.79 24.71 28.25
CA VAL A 511 13.86 25.54 28.83
C VAL A 511 13.25 26.59 29.74
N THR A 512 13.69 26.61 30.99
CA THR A 512 13.23 27.56 32.01
C THR A 512 14.00 28.88 31.91
N PHE A 513 13.29 30.00 32.00
CA PHE A 513 13.87 31.35 32.00
C PHE A 513 13.71 32.05 33.35
N HIS A 514 13.64 31.28 34.45
CA HIS A 514 13.55 31.82 35.81
C HIS A 514 14.72 32.78 36.09
N GLY A 515 14.41 34.04 36.44
CA GLY A 515 15.40 35.07 36.73
C GLY A 515 16.23 35.52 35.52
N ALA A 516 15.87 35.13 34.30
CA ALA A 516 16.59 35.49 33.10
C ALA A 516 16.52 37.01 32.84
N ASP A 517 17.66 37.58 32.41
CA ASP A 517 17.73 38.98 32.02
C ASP A 517 17.36 39.14 30.54
N LEU A 518 16.09 39.36 30.26
CA LEU A 518 15.54 39.52 28.90
C LEU A 518 15.28 41.00 28.58
N ARG A 519 16.03 41.93 29.20
CA ARG A 519 15.90 43.36 28.92
C ARG A 519 16.28 43.67 27.47
N GLY A 520 15.50 44.52 26.82
CA GLY A 520 15.73 44.93 25.43
C GLY A 520 15.51 43.82 24.39
N VAL A 521 15.03 42.63 24.79
CA VAL A 521 14.84 41.51 23.83
C VAL A 521 13.75 41.87 22.81
N CYS A 522 13.99 41.55 21.53
CA CYS A 522 13.04 41.86 20.46
C CYS A 522 12.51 40.56 19.84
N ILE A 523 11.32 40.15 20.27
CA ILE A 523 10.71 38.85 19.92
C ILE A 523 9.20 38.98 19.62
N PRO A 524 8.79 39.88 18.71
CA PRO A 524 7.38 40.06 18.39
C PRO A 524 6.78 38.77 17.83
N GLY A 525 5.54 38.44 18.21
CA GLY A 525 4.79 37.29 17.72
C GLY A 525 5.27 35.93 18.25
N ALA A 526 6.17 35.89 19.24
CA ALA A 526 6.67 34.65 19.83
C ALA A 526 5.57 33.92 20.61
N ASP A 527 5.63 32.59 20.65
CA ASP A 527 4.76 31.77 21.49
C ASP A 527 5.52 31.31 22.73
N LEU A 528 5.25 31.97 23.85
CA LEU A 528 5.84 31.72 25.16
C LEU A 528 4.88 30.96 26.09
N SER A 529 3.77 30.45 25.55
CA SER A 529 2.86 29.57 26.30
C SER A 529 3.59 28.33 26.80
N ASP A 530 3.21 27.86 28.00
CA ASP A 530 3.90 26.79 28.75
C ASP A 530 5.31 27.15 29.29
N GLY A 531 5.79 28.37 29.10
CA GLY A 531 7.10 28.80 29.56
C GLY A 531 7.16 29.24 31.03
N GLN A 532 8.29 28.97 31.69
CA GLN A 532 8.54 29.40 33.07
C GLN A 532 9.42 30.65 33.09
N PHE A 533 8.83 31.80 33.45
CA PHE A 533 9.46 33.13 33.42
C PHE A 533 9.47 33.84 34.78
N ASP A 534 9.32 33.11 35.88
CA ASP A 534 9.31 33.69 37.23
C ASP A 534 10.57 34.56 37.46
N SER A 535 10.37 35.79 37.94
CA SER A 535 11.45 36.77 38.15
C SER A 535 12.25 37.17 36.90
N ALA A 536 11.83 36.81 35.68
CA ALA A 536 12.48 37.26 34.45
C ALA A 536 12.26 38.77 34.21
N ARG A 537 13.26 39.45 33.66
CA ARG A 537 13.22 40.91 33.44
C ARG A 537 12.99 41.23 31.97
N PHE A 538 11.84 41.82 31.65
CA PHE A 538 11.47 42.21 30.27
C PHE A 538 11.46 43.74 30.04
N HIS A 539 12.22 44.51 30.82
CA HIS A 539 12.25 45.98 30.63
C HIS A 539 12.76 46.32 29.23
N GLU A 540 12.10 47.26 28.55
CA GLU A 540 12.42 47.70 27.18
C GLU A 540 12.36 46.59 26.11
N ALA A 541 11.76 45.44 26.42
CA ALA A 541 11.57 44.37 25.45
C ALA A 541 10.43 44.69 24.45
N ASN A 542 10.63 44.33 23.18
CA ASN A 542 9.55 44.33 22.20
C ASN A 542 8.84 42.98 22.21
N LEU A 543 7.69 42.95 22.87
CA LEU A 543 6.83 41.77 23.05
C LEU A 543 5.49 41.90 22.31
N THR A 544 5.46 42.67 21.22
CA THR A 544 4.24 42.88 20.44
C THR A 544 3.68 41.54 19.93
N ASP A 545 2.39 41.29 20.10
CA ASP A 545 1.69 40.05 19.68
C ASP A 545 2.26 38.73 20.22
N VAL A 546 2.99 38.77 21.35
CA VAL A 546 3.51 37.57 22.01
C VAL A 546 2.40 36.81 22.73
N ASN A 547 2.32 35.50 22.52
CA ASN A 547 1.40 34.64 23.25
C ASN A 547 2.01 34.16 24.57
N PHE A 548 1.39 34.49 25.70
CA PHE A 548 1.77 34.01 27.03
C PHE A 548 0.81 32.97 27.61
N ALA A 549 -0.31 32.71 26.92
CA ALA A 549 -1.45 31.94 27.43
C ALA A 549 -1.48 30.51 26.91
#